data_AF-A0A1G0G5N3-F1
#
_entry.id   AF-A0A1G0G5N3-F1
#
_cell.length_a   1.000
_cell.length_b   1.000
_cell.length_c   1.000
_cell.angle_alpha   90.00
_cell.angle_beta   90.00
_cell.angle_gamma   90.00
#
_symmetry.space_group_name_H-M   'P 1'
#
loop_
_entity.id
_entity.type
_entity.pdbx_description
1 polymer ?
#
loop_
_entity_poly.entity_id
_entity_poly.type
_entity_poly.pdbx_seq_one_letter_code
_entity_poly.pdbx_strand_id
1 'polypeptide(L)'
;MLAALPGTLFMRISAGPGSPRNRQCCLLSSVPDTALMHKRNYIPLGIILGLFSWAAESFLHWFSSAGETFEIIPTDLNELWMRVFIFILLVCFGVYADYHTKALVARQEETRKIFKATTAAFQHILNNFLNEILYFRDEAERVGGFDENTQKLLERAVKKAADRVDSLRNMSDISVENIKVSVNPEQRE
;
A
#
# COMPACT_ATOMS: atom_id res chain seq x y z
N MET A 1 -42.27 32.36 39.66
CA MET A 1 -41.46 32.67 38.47
C MET A 1 -40.64 31.42 38.16
N LEU A 2 -41.12 30.56 37.25
CA LEU A 2 -40.74 30.53 35.81
C LEU A 2 -39.28 30.08 35.64
N ALA A 3 -38.90 29.02 34.93
CA ALA A 3 -39.65 28.09 34.08
C ALA A 3 -38.81 26.80 33.92
N ALA A 4 -39.47 25.64 33.92
CA ALA A 4 -38.91 24.38 33.46
C ALA A 4 -39.06 24.31 31.94
N LEU A 5 -37.98 24.04 31.21
CA LEU A 5 -38.01 23.73 29.79
C LEU A 5 -38.15 22.21 29.58
N PRO A 6 -39.08 21.75 28.73
CA PRO A 6 -39.26 20.34 28.39
C PRO A 6 -38.54 19.97 27.10
N GLY A 7 -38.26 18.67 26.92
CA GLY A 7 -38.26 18.07 25.58
C GLY A 7 -36.91 17.62 25.03
N THR A 8 -36.26 16.65 25.67
CA THR A 8 -35.38 15.71 24.94
C THR A 8 -36.25 14.58 24.39
N LEU A 9 -36.69 14.75 23.15
CA LEU A 9 -37.37 13.73 22.36
C LEU A 9 -36.34 12.64 22.02
N PHE A 10 -36.21 11.66 22.91
CA PHE A 10 -35.43 10.45 22.66
C PHE A 10 -36.15 9.63 21.58
N MET A 11 -35.73 9.79 20.32
CA MET A 11 -36.25 9.03 19.18
C MET A 11 -35.78 7.57 19.32
N ARG A 12 -36.61 6.77 19.98
CA ARG A 12 -36.44 5.33 20.17
C ARG A 12 -36.78 4.65 18.85
N ILE A 13 -35.77 4.39 18.02
CA ILE A 13 -35.93 3.56 16.81
C ILE A 13 -36.23 2.14 17.28
N SER A 14 -37.51 1.77 17.21
CA SER A 14 -38.00 0.42 17.41
C SER A 14 -37.58 -0.44 16.21
N ALA A 15 -36.56 -1.28 16.40
CA ALA A 15 -36.19 -2.31 15.44
C ALA A 15 -37.30 -3.38 15.38
N GLY A 16 -38.02 -3.45 14.26
CA GLY A 16 -38.99 -4.51 13.99
C GLY A 16 -38.32 -5.89 13.82
N PRO A 17 -38.99 -6.99 14.21
CA PRO A 17 -38.45 -8.33 14.07
C PRO A 17 -38.84 -8.88 12.70
N GLY A 18 -37.88 -9.03 11.78
CA GLY A 18 -38.18 -9.70 10.51
C GLY A 18 -37.26 -9.40 9.34
N SER A 19 -35.94 -9.37 9.55
CA SER A 19 -35.01 -9.45 8.42
C SER A 19 -33.89 -10.42 8.75
N PRO A 20 -33.63 -11.44 7.91
CA PRO A 20 -32.51 -12.34 8.11
C PRO A 20 -31.24 -11.51 7.92
N ARG A 21 -30.67 -11.03 9.03
CA ARG A 21 -29.35 -10.43 9.09
C ARG A 21 -28.36 -11.45 8.58
N ASN A 22 -28.02 -11.28 7.30
CA ASN A 22 -26.99 -11.98 6.60
C ASN A 22 -25.69 -11.85 7.41
N ARG A 23 -25.33 -12.94 8.11
CA ARG A 23 -24.14 -13.05 8.96
C ARG A 23 -22.90 -13.18 8.07
N GLN A 24 -22.60 -12.15 7.29
CA GLN A 24 -21.45 -12.09 6.40
C GLN A 24 -20.39 -11.06 6.86
N CYS A 25 -20.43 -10.66 8.13
CA CYS A 25 -19.44 -9.74 8.71
C CYS A 25 -18.10 -10.38 9.13
N CYS A 26 -17.88 -11.68 8.94
CA CYS A 26 -16.65 -12.34 9.44
C CYS A 26 -15.86 -13.17 8.43
N LEU A 27 -16.17 -13.09 7.13
CA LEU A 27 -15.24 -13.60 6.11
C LEU A 27 -14.40 -12.44 5.60
N LEU A 28 -13.51 -12.02 6.49
CA LEU A 28 -12.24 -11.40 6.12
C LEU A 28 -11.63 -12.32 5.07
N SER A 29 -11.81 -11.99 3.79
CA SER A 29 -11.10 -12.68 2.73
C SER A 29 -9.63 -12.40 2.97
N SER A 30 -8.94 -13.43 3.45
CA SER A 30 -7.50 -13.54 3.45
C SER A 30 -7.07 -13.52 1.98
N VAL A 31 -7.01 -12.33 1.40
CA VAL A 31 -6.35 -12.11 0.12
C VAL A 31 -4.93 -12.63 0.30
N PRO A 32 -4.49 -13.61 -0.50
CA PRO A 32 -3.20 -14.24 -0.33
C PRO A 32 -2.14 -13.14 -0.39
N ASP A 33 -1.40 -13.02 0.70
CA ASP A 33 -0.26 -12.13 0.78
C ASP A 33 0.69 -12.51 -0.35
N THR A 34 0.71 -11.70 -1.40
CA THR A 34 1.86 -11.57 -2.30
C THR A 34 3.00 -10.90 -1.52
N ALA A 35 3.40 -11.55 -0.43
CA ALA A 35 4.52 -11.22 0.43
C ALA A 35 5.59 -12.30 0.25
N LEU A 36 5.91 -12.61 -1.01
CA LEU A 36 7.24 -13.08 -1.36
C LEU A 36 8.11 -11.85 -1.62
N MET A 37 8.12 -10.91 -0.67
CA MET A 37 9.18 -9.92 -0.55
C MET A 37 10.43 -10.73 -0.25
N HIS A 38 11.13 -11.12 -1.30
CA HIS A 38 12.38 -11.84 -1.21
C HIS A 38 13.31 -10.99 -0.35
N LYS A 39 13.55 -11.45 0.88
CA LYS A 39 14.35 -10.76 1.90
C LYS A 39 15.80 -10.70 1.39
N ARG A 40 16.07 -9.75 0.49
CA ARG A 40 17.38 -9.56 -0.14
C ARG A 40 18.29 -9.00 0.94
N ASN A 41 19.21 -9.84 1.38
CA ASN A 41 20.31 -9.41 2.24
C ASN A 41 21.37 -8.78 1.33
N TYR A 42 21.70 -7.50 1.56
CA TYR A 42 22.70 -6.79 0.75
C TYR A 42 24.14 -6.96 1.28
N ILE A 43 24.28 -7.49 2.50
CA ILE A 43 25.57 -7.83 3.12
C ILE A 43 26.41 -8.79 2.24
N PRO A 44 25.90 -9.95 1.77
CA PRO A 44 26.70 -10.84 0.92
C PRO A 44 27.13 -10.17 -0.40
N LEU A 45 26.31 -9.28 -0.95
CA LEU A 45 26.66 -8.51 -2.14
C LEU A 45 27.85 -7.57 -1.87
N GLY A 46 27.86 -6.90 -0.70
CA GLY A 46 28.98 -6.06 -0.27
C GLY A 46 30.29 -6.84 -0.10
N ILE A 47 30.22 -8.05 0.47
CA ILE A 47 31.39 -8.94 0.60
C ILE A 47 31.91 -9.38 -0.77
N ILE A 48 31.02 -9.80 -1.68
CA ILE A 48 31.40 -10.20 -3.04
C ILE A 48 32.05 -9.04 -3.79
N LEU A 49 31.47 -7.83 -3.70
CA LEU A 49 32.06 -6.62 -4.30
C LEU A 49 33.42 -6.29 -3.70
N GLY A 50 33.60 -6.44 -2.38
CA GLY A 50 34.89 -6.26 -1.71
C GLY A 50 35.95 -7.24 -2.23
N LEU A 51 35.62 -8.53 -2.32
CA LEU A 51 36.53 -9.55 -2.86
C LEU A 51 36.85 -9.30 -4.33
N PHE A 52 35.85 -8.90 -5.13
CA PHE A 52 36.04 -8.55 -6.52
C PHE A 52 36.96 -7.34 -6.70
N SER A 53 36.77 -6.29 -5.88
CA SER A 53 37.65 -5.11 -5.85
C SER A 53 39.10 -5.51 -5.55
N TRP A 54 39.30 -6.37 -4.55
CA TRP A 54 40.63 -6.87 -4.19
C TRP A 54 41.31 -7.63 -5.33
N ALA A 55 40.56 -8.51 -6.00
CA ALA A 55 41.05 -9.26 -7.15
C ALA A 55 41.37 -8.35 -8.34
N ALA A 56 40.51 -7.35 -8.59
CA ALA A 56 40.71 -6.38 -9.67
C ALA A 56 41.95 -5.51 -9.44
N GLU A 57 42.18 -5.03 -8.23
CA GLU A 57 43.40 -4.27 -7.89
C GLU A 57 44.66 -5.13 -8.03
N SER A 58 44.63 -6.38 -7.55
CA SER A 58 45.74 -7.31 -7.70
C SER A 58 46.05 -7.59 -9.19
N PHE A 59 45.01 -7.71 -10.01
CA PHE A 59 45.14 -7.88 -11.46
C PHE A 59 45.72 -6.63 -12.14
N LEU A 60 45.27 -5.43 -11.77
CA LEU A 60 45.78 -4.17 -12.30
C LEU A 60 47.26 -3.96 -11.98
N HIS A 61 47.69 -4.29 -10.76
CA HIS A 61 49.10 -4.21 -10.37
C HIS A 61 49.95 -5.17 -11.21
N TRP A 62 49.54 -6.43 -11.32
CA TRP A 62 50.24 -7.41 -12.17
C TRP A 62 50.33 -6.95 -13.63
N PHE A 63 49.23 -6.39 -14.16
CA PHE A 63 49.20 -5.87 -15.53
C PHE A 63 50.12 -4.66 -15.72
N SER A 64 50.22 -3.77 -14.72
CA SER A 64 51.06 -2.58 -14.77
C SER A 64 52.55 -2.88 -14.59
N SER A 65 52.91 -3.91 -13.83
CA SER A 65 54.32 -4.23 -13.50
C SER A 65 55.09 -4.99 -14.59
N ALA A 66 54.56 -5.08 -15.81
CA ALA A 66 55.28 -5.54 -17.02
C ALA A 66 56.15 -6.80 -16.87
N GLY A 67 55.76 -7.78 -16.04
CA GLY A 67 56.42 -9.08 -15.92
C GLY A 67 56.99 -9.46 -14.55
N GLU A 68 56.77 -8.66 -13.50
CA GLU A 68 57.05 -9.11 -12.12
C GLU A 68 56.04 -10.17 -11.64
N THR A 69 56.44 -10.92 -10.61
CA THR A 69 55.65 -12.03 -10.04
C THR A 69 54.28 -11.56 -9.54
N PHE A 70 53.27 -12.40 -9.67
CA PHE A 70 51.91 -12.13 -9.19
C PHE A 70 51.89 -12.09 -7.65
N GLU A 71 51.83 -10.89 -7.07
CA GLU A 71 51.70 -10.67 -5.63
C GLU A 71 50.23 -10.41 -5.24
N ILE A 72 49.60 -11.37 -4.55
CA ILE A 72 48.23 -11.24 -4.04
C ILE A 72 48.17 -10.30 -2.83
N ILE A 73 49.25 -10.27 -2.04
CA ILE A 73 49.38 -9.46 -0.83
C ILE A 73 50.53 -8.49 -1.10
N PRO A 74 50.28 -7.18 -1.21
CA PRO A 74 51.34 -6.22 -1.44
C PRO A 74 52.29 -6.18 -0.25
N THR A 75 53.59 -6.14 -0.54
CA THR A 75 54.65 -6.08 0.48
C THR A 75 54.74 -4.68 1.12
N ASP A 76 54.32 -3.63 0.40
CA ASP A 76 54.25 -2.27 0.94
C ASP A 76 53.04 -2.12 1.88
N LEU A 77 53.32 -1.71 3.11
CA LEU A 77 52.31 -1.41 4.11
C LEU A 77 51.37 -0.30 3.60
N ASN A 78 51.90 0.69 2.86
CA ASN A 78 51.11 1.80 2.34
C ASN A 78 50.01 1.32 1.38
N GLU A 79 50.36 0.38 0.51
CA GLU A 79 49.42 -0.20 -0.43
C GLU A 79 48.41 -1.11 0.27
N LEU A 80 48.88 -1.95 1.20
CA LEU A 80 48.03 -2.87 1.94
C LEU A 80 46.92 -2.14 2.73
N TRP A 81 47.24 -1.06 3.44
CA TRP A 81 46.23 -0.36 4.23
C TRP A 81 45.16 0.29 3.34
N MET A 82 45.52 0.79 2.16
CA MET A 82 44.55 1.36 1.21
C MET A 82 43.58 0.29 0.71
N ARG A 83 44.08 -0.89 0.32
CA ARG A 83 43.22 -2.00 -0.14
C ARG A 83 42.28 -2.50 0.94
N VAL A 84 42.80 -2.67 2.17
CA VAL A 84 41.99 -3.05 3.34
C VAL A 84 40.94 -1.99 3.64
N PHE A 85 41.29 -0.71 3.54
CA PHE A 85 40.36 0.39 3.76
C PHE A 85 39.20 0.38 2.75
N ILE A 86 39.49 0.21 1.46
CA ILE A 86 38.47 0.11 0.40
C ILE A 86 37.57 -1.10 0.65
N PHE A 87 38.14 -2.25 1.00
CA PHE A 87 37.38 -3.46 1.32
C PHE A 87 36.40 -3.21 2.48
N ILE A 88 36.87 -2.62 3.58
CA ILE A 88 36.04 -2.27 4.74
C ILE A 88 34.92 -1.31 4.32
N LEU A 89 35.22 -0.29 3.52
CA LEU A 89 34.21 0.66 3.03
C LEU A 89 33.12 -0.02 2.21
N LEU A 90 33.48 -0.95 1.31
CA LEU A 90 32.51 -1.71 0.51
C LEU A 90 31.60 -2.59 1.36
N VAL A 91 32.16 -3.26 2.38
CA VAL A 91 31.38 -4.07 3.33
C VAL A 91 30.47 -3.17 4.17
N CYS A 92 30.98 -2.06 4.70
CA CYS A 92 30.21 -1.08 5.45
C CYS A 92 29.06 -0.50 4.61
N PHE A 93 29.31 -0.21 3.34
CA PHE A 93 28.28 0.23 2.40
C PHE A 93 27.19 -0.84 2.20
N GLY A 94 27.56 -2.11 2.08
CA GLY A 94 26.61 -3.22 2.01
C GLY A 94 25.72 -3.33 3.25
N VAL A 95 26.30 -3.16 4.44
CA VAL A 95 25.55 -3.13 5.71
C VAL A 95 24.63 -1.91 5.79
N TYR A 96 25.12 -0.74 5.39
CA TYR A 96 24.34 0.50 5.34
C TYR A 96 23.14 0.38 4.40
N ALA A 97 23.35 -0.12 3.18
CA ALA A 97 22.29 -0.35 2.20
C ALA A 97 21.24 -1.34 2.71
N ASP A 98 21.66 -2.41 3.39
CA ASP A 98 20.78 -3.39 4.00
C ASP A 98 19.89 -2.76 5.09
N TYR A 99 20.49 -1.98 5.99
CA TYR A 99 19.76 -1.28 7.05
C TYR A 99 18.72 -0.30 6.48
N HIS A 100 19.12 0.54 5.53
CA HIS A 100 18.23 1.52 4.92
C HIS A 100 17.09 0.86 4.13
N THR A 101 17.38 -0.19 3.37
CA THR A 101 16.36 -0.88 2.59
C THR A 101 15.33 -1.54 3.51
N LYS A 102 15.77 -2.19 4.59
CA LYS A 102 14.86 -2.78 5.59
C LYS A 102 13.96 -1.73 6.24
N ALA A 103 14.51 -0.58 6.61
CA ALA A 103 13.73 0.52 7.19
C ALA A 103 12.69 1.07 6.20
N LEU A 104 13.05 1.20 4.91
CA LEU A 104 12.12 1.65 3.87
C LEU A 104 10.99 0.65 3.63
N VAL A 105 11.32 -0.64 3.51
CA VAL A 105 10.34 -1.71 3.32
C VAL A 105 9.37 -1.77 4.50
N ALA A 106 9.86 -1.69 5.74
CA ALA A 106 9.00 -1.69 6.92
C ALA A 106 7.98 -0.54 6.90
N ARG A 107 8.41 0.68 6.54
CA ARG A 107 7.52 1.85 6.41
C ARG A 107 6.48 1.67 5.30
N GLN A 108 6.87 1.08 4.17
CA GLN A 108 5.96 0.80 3.07
C GLN A 108 4.92 -0.25 3.47
N GLU A 109 5.31 -1.28 4.21
CA GLU A 109 4.39 -2.29 4.73
C GLU A 109 3.37 -1.70 5.71
N GLU A 110 3.80 -0.83 6.63
CA GLU A 110 2.91 -0.12 7.54
C GLU A 110 1.91 0.76 6.77
N THR A 111 2.40 1.54 5.82
CA THR A 111 1.55 2.40 4.97
C THR A 111 0.54 1.56 4.18
N ARG A 112 0.97 0.42 3.63
CA ARG A 112 0.10 -0.53 2.90
C ARG A 112 -0.98 -1.11 3.82
N LYS A 113 -0.65 -1.47 5.06
CA LYS A 113 -1.61 -1.97 6.05
C LYS A 113 -2.66 -0.92 6.41
N ILE A 114 -2.22 0.31 6.70
CA ILE A 114 -3.11 1.44 7.01
C ILE A 114 -4.04 1.71 5.83
N PHE A 115 -3.49 1.80 4.62
CA PHE A 115 -4.28 2.02 3.42
C PHE A 115 -5.32 0.92 3.22
N LYS A 116 -4.94 -0.35 3.32
CA LYS A 116 -5.87 -1.49 3.19
C LYS A 116 -6.99 -1.43 4.22
N ALA A 117 -6.69 -1.10 5.47
CA ALA A 117 -7.69 -0.94 6.53
C ALA A 117 -8.63 0.23 6.25
N THR A 118 -8.09 1.38 5.83
CA THR A 118 -8.86 2.58 5.47
C THR A 118 -9.78 2.32 4.28
N THR A 119 -9.32 1.64 3.23
CA THR A 119 -10.16 1.27 2.08
C THR A 119 -11.29 0.34 2.48
N ALA A 120 -11.01 -0.66 3.33
CA ALA A 120 -12.05 -1.55 3.86
C ALA A 120 -13.09 -0.77 4.68
N ALA A 121 -12.65 0.17 5.52
CA ALA A 121 -13.55 1.03 6.28
C ALA A 121 -14.41 1.92 5.37
N PHE A 122 -13.82 2.54 4.35
CA PHE A 122 -14.56 3.31 3.35
C PHE A 122 -15.61 2.46 2.64
N GLN A 123 -15.28 1.23 2.27
CA GLN A 123 -16.23 0.31 1.66
C GLN A 123 -17.43 0.07 2.58
N HIS A 124 -17.20 -0.16 3.88
CA HIS A 124 -18.29 -0.33 4.84
C HIS A 124 -19.16 0.93 4.96
N ILE A 125 -18.55 2.12 5.09
CA ILE A 125 -19.28 3.40 5.18
C ILE A 125 -20.13 3.60 3.93
N LEU A 126 -19.56 3.37 2.76
CA LEU A 126 -20.21 3.62 1.49
C LEU A 126 -21.34 2.65 1.21
N ASN A 127 -21.18 1.37 1.59
CA ASN A 127 -22.26 0.39 1.53
C ASN A 127 -23.42 0.76 2.46
N ASN A 128 -23.14 1.23 3.67
CA ASN A 128 -24.19 1.71 4.59
C ASN A 128 -24.90 2.93 4.01
N PHE A 129 -24.16 3.90 3.49
CA PHE A 129 -24.72 5.09 2.86
C PHE A 129 -25.59 4.75 1.63
N LEU A 130 -25.16 3.79 0.81
CA LEU A 130 -25.96 3.30 -0.32
C LEU A 130 -27.31 2.74 0.15
N ASN A 131 -27.30 1.95 1.23
CA ASN A 131 -28.53 1.42 1.83
C ASN A 131 -29.45 2.53 2.36
N GLU A 132 -28.89 3.58 2.97
CA GLU A 132 -29.68 4.73 3.45
C GLU A 132 -30.35 5.49 2.30
N ILE A 133 -29.64 5.71 1.18
CA ILE A 133 -30.23 6.36 -0.01
C ILE A 133 -31.35 5.51 -0.60
N LEU A 134 -31.14 4.20 -0.69
CA LEU A 134 -32.17 3.29 -1.22
C LEU A 134 -33.43 3.30 -0.33
N TYR A 135 -33.26 3.29 0.99
CA TYR A 135 -34.38 3.44 1.92
C TYR A 135 -35.12 4.78 1.73
N PHE A 136 -34.38 5.88 1.58
CA PHE A 136 -34.98 7.20 1.32
C PHE A 136 -35.75 7.25 0.00
N ARG A 137 -35.23 6.61 -1.05
CA ARG A 137 -35.92 6.46 -2.34
C ARG A 137 -37.26 5.74 -2.14
N ASP A 138 -37.25 4.59 -1.49
CA ASP A 138 -38.44 3.77 -1.29
C ASP A 138 -39.53 4.55 -0.54
N GLU A 139 -39.14 5.32 0.49
CA GLU A 139 -40.07 6.16 1.24
C GLU A 139 -40.62 7.33 0.39
N ALA A 140 -39.78 7.95 -0.44
CA ALA A 140 -40.21 9.03 -1.31
C ALA A 140 -41.15 8.55 -2.44
N GLU A 141 -40.96 7.33 -2.94
CA GLU A 141 -41.88 6.68 -3.88
C GLU A 141 -43.24 6.44 -3.23
N ARG A 142 -43.25 5.98 -1.96
CA ARG A 142 -44.47 5.73 -1.18
C ARG A 142 -45.34 6.99 -0.99
N VAL A 143 -44.71 8.15 -0.79
CA VAL A 143 -45.42 9.43 -0.59
C VAL A 143 -45.66 10.21 -1.90
N GLY A 144 -45.25 9.68 -3.06
CA GLY A 144 -45.34 10.38 -4.35
C GLY A 144 -44.47 11.63 -4.41
N GLY A 145 -43.38 11.68 -3.63
CA GLY A 145 -42.54 12.86 -3.42
C GLY A 145 -41.56 13.17 -4.56
N PHE A 146 -41.37 12.25 -5.52
CA PHE A 146 -40.51 12.46 -6.69
C PHE A 146 -41.29 12.29 -7.99
N ASP A 147 -41.03 13.17 -8.95
CA ASP A 147 -41.42 12.92 -10.33
C ASP A 147 -40.59 11.78 -10.94
N GLU A 148 -41.14 11.12 -11.96
CA GLU A 148 -40.54 9.94 -12.59
C GLU A 148 -39.13 10.20 -13.16
N ASN A 149 -38.83 11.43 -13.60
CA ASN A 149 -37.51 11.77 -14.13
C ASN A 149 -36.48 11.90 -13.00
N THR A 150 -36.85 12.53 -11.88
CA THR A 150 -36.00 12.61 -10.69
C THR A 150 -35.67 11.24 -10.12
N GLN A 151 -36.64 10.31 -10.08
CA GLN A 151 -36.40 8.93 -9.67
C GLN A 151 -35.37 8.23 -10.57
N LYS A 152 -35.54 8.33 -11.90
CA LYS A 152 -34.59 7.75 -12.87
C LYS A 152 -33.19 8.36 -12.73
N LEU A 153 -33.09 9.65 -12.44
CA LEU A 153 -31.81 10.33 -12.24
C LEU A 153 -31.11 9.83 -10.97
N LEU A 154 -31.85 9.70 -9.87
CA LEU A 154 -31.34 9.17 -8.60
C LEU A 154 -30.88 7.72 -8.76
N GLU A 155 -31.68 6.86 -9.38
CA GLU A 155 -31.31 5.45 -9.62
C GLU A 155 -30.05 5.33 -10.48
N ARG A 156 -29.92 6.16 -11.53
CA ARG A 156 -28.70 6.21 -12.34
C ARG A 156 -27.49 6.69 -11.54
N ALA A 157 -27.66 7.68 -10.67
CA ALA A 157 -26.58 8.19 -9.83
C ALA A 157 -26.12 7.16 -8.79
N VAL A 158 -27.06 6.50 -8.10
CA VAL A 158 -26.80 5.44 -7.11
C VAL A 158 -26.13 4.23 -7.75
N LYS A 159 -26.63 3.78 -8.90
CA LYS A 159 -26.03 2.67 -9.66
C LYS A 159 -24.62 3.01 -10.13
N LYS A 160 -24.41 4.21 -10.70
CA LYS A 160 -23.08 4.68 -11.12
C LYS A 160 -22.12 4.78 -9.93
N ALA A 161 -22.58 5.20 -8.76
CA ALA A 161 -21.78 5.22 -7.55
C ALA A 161 -21.40 3.79 -7.11
N ALA A 162 -22.36 2.86 -7.04
CA ALA A 162 -22.11 1.46 -6.70
C ALA A 162 -21.10 0.80 -7.65
N ASP A 163 -21.28 0.97 -8.97
CA ASP A 163 -20.38 0.42 -9.99
C ASP A 163 -18.95 0.97 -9.83
N ARG A 164 -18.79 2.25 -9.47
CA ARG A 164 -17.47 2.86 -9.21
C ARG A 164 -16.81 2.26 -7.97
N VAL A 165 -17.58 1.98 -6.93
CA VAL A 165 -17.07 1.35 -5.70
C VAL A 165 -16.63 -0.07 -5.94
N ASP A 166 -17.40 -0.84 -6.71
CA ASP A 166 -17.00 -2.19 -7.11
C ASP A 166 -15.78 -2.17 -8.05
N SER A 167 -15.64 -1.16 -8.91
CA SER A 167 -14.43 -1.00 -9.72
C SER A 167 -13.18 -0.73 -8.87
N LEU A 168 -13.31 0.09 -7.81
CA LEU A 168 -12.24 0.34 -6.84
C LEU A 168 -11.90 -0.92 -6.03
N ARG A 169 -12.90 -1.74 -5.70
CA ARG A 169 -12.73 -3.02 -4.99
C ARG A 169 -11.90 -4.03 -5.79
N ASN A 170 -12.09 -4.06 -7.11
CA ASN A 170 -11.42 -5.04 -7.98
C ASN A 170 -10.05 -4.56 -8.50
N MET A 171 -9.64 -3.32 -8.24
CA MET A 171 -8.28 -2.88 -8.48
C MET A 171 -7.34 -3.48 -7.43
N SER A 172 -6.87 -4.70 -7.70
CA SER A 172 -5.90 -5.41 -6.86
C SER A 172 -4.50 -4.79 -6.89
N ASP A 173 -4.23 -3.88 -7.82
CA ASP A 173 -2.94 -3.22 -7.98
C ASP A 173 -3.05 -1.71 -7.70
N ILE A 174 -2.67 -1.33 -6.48
CA ILE A 174 -2.67 0.06 -6.01
C ILE A 174 -1.38 0.70 -6.50
N SER A 175 -1.33 1.05 -7.79
CA SER A 175 -0.28 1.93 -8.33
C SER A 175 -0.80 3.38 -8.36
N VAL A 176 0.12 4.34 -8.28
CA VAL A 176 -0.21 5.78 -8.36
C VAL A 176 -0.90 6.08 -9.69
N GLU A 177 -0.52 5.37 -10.74
CA GLU A 177 -1.05 5.43 -12.08
C GLU A 177 -2.51 4.91 -12.11
N ASN A 178 -2.79 3.79 -11.45
CA ASN A 178 -4.14 3.24 -11.36
C ASN A 178 -5.07 4.14 -10.52
N ILE A 179 -4.56 4.76 -9.46
CA ILE A 179 -5.32 5.75 -8.67
C ILE A 179 -5.66 6.97 -9.54
N LYS A 180 -4.71 7.51 -10.32
CA LYS A 180 -4.97 8.65 -11.21
C LYS A 180 -6.02 8.34 -12.28
N VAL A 181 -5.93 7.16 -12.90
CA VAL A 181 -6.90 6.71 -13.92
C VAL A 181 -8.29 6.47 -13.32
N SER A 182 -8.36 6.00 -12.07
CA SER A 182 -9.65 5.80 -11.40
C SER A 182 -10.35 7.10 -11.02
N VAL A 183 -9.60 8.17 -10.72
CA VAL A 183 -10.15 9.47 -10.33
C VAL A 183 -10.58 10.29 -11.55
N ASN A 184 -9.91 10.13 -12.70
CA ASN A 184 -10.27 10.82 -13.94
C ASN A 184 -10.33 9.88 -15.16
N PRO A 185 -11.47 9.20 -15.39
CA PRO A 185 -11.61 8.22 -16.47
C PRO A 185 -11.67 8.83 -17.88
N GLU A 186 -11.77 10.16 -18.02
CA GLU A 186 -11.86 10.85 -19.33
C GLU A 186 -10.50 11.03 -20.01
N GLN A 187 -9.39 10.66 -19.38
CA GLN A 187 -8.05 10.71 -20.00
C GLN A 187 -7.68 9.43 -20.76
N ARG A 188 -8.67 8.60 -21.11
CA ARG A 188 -8.48 7.29 -21.76
C ARG A 188 -8.82 7.30 -23.26
N GLU A 189 -8.59 8.44 -23.92
CA GLU A 189 -8.71 8.60 -25.38
C GLU A 189 -7.35 8.93 -26.00
#